data_AF-A0A0D0HH71-F1
#
_entry.id   AF-A0A0D0HH71-F1
#
_cell.length_a   1.000
_cell.length_b   1.000
_cell.length_c   1.000
_cell.angle_alpha   90.00
_cell.angle_beta   90.00
_cell.angle_gamma   90.00
#
_symmetry.space_group_name_H-M   'P 1'
#
loop_
_entity.id
_entity.type
_entity.pdbx_description
1 polymer ?
#
loop_
_entity_poly.entity_id
_entity_poly.type
_entity_poly.pdbx_seq_one_letter_code
_entity_poly.pdbx_strand_id
1 'polypeptide(L)' 'MIELATVEKRVLADPAARAGLTQEQVAERMRTPHSTIAYMESDRTMPWLRTPFRYAKATGSRAVVRLEAPK' A
#
# COMPACT_ATOMS: atom_id res chain seq x y z
N MET A 1 11.96 19.53 -11.43
CA MET A 1 12.19 18.25 -10.75
C MET A 1 11.71 18.45 -9.33
N ILE A 2 10.57 17.88 -8.94
CA ILE A 2 10.09 17.99 -7.56
C ILE A 2 10.86 16.93 -6.78
N GLU A 3 11.79 17.35 -5.93
CA GLU A 3 12.40 16.45 -4.93
C GLU A 3 11.28 15.99 -4.00
N LEU A 4 10.85 14.74 -4.16
CA LEU A 4 9.95 14.10 -3.22
C LEU A 4 10.81 13.69 -2.03
N ALA A 5 10.75 14.50 -0.97
CA ALA A 5 11.23 14.14 0.36
C ALA A 5 10.66 12.76 0.74
N THR A 6 11.50 11.97 1.41
CA THR A 6 11.27 10.61 1.87
C THR A 6 9.83 10.39 2.34
N VAL A 7 9.02 9.72 1.50
CA VAL A 7 7.68 9.26 1.90
C VAL A 7 7.89 8.08 2.84
N GLU A 8 7.32 8.08 4.04
CA GLU A 8 7.37 6.91 4.93
C GLU A 8 6.04 6.13 4.87
N LYS A 9 6.11 4.81 4.72
CA LYS A 9 4.95 3.91 4.79
C LYS A 9 4.66 3.62 6.26
N ARG A 10 3.54 4.12 6.79
CA ARG A 10 3.06 3.78 8.14
C ARG A 10 1.72 3.04 8.07
N VAL A 11 1.73 1.75 8.39
CA VAL A 11 0.53 0.91 8.44
C VAL A 11 0.20 0.64 9.91
N LEU A 12 -0.96 1.12 10.38
CA LEU A 12 -1.37 1.00 11.79
C LEU A 12 -1.99 -0.38 12.12
N ALA A 13 -2.36 -1.16 11.10
CA ALA A 13 -2.81 -2.56 11.15
C ALA A 13 -2.91 -3.09 9.71
N ASP A 14 -2.67 -4.38 9.46
CA ASP A 14 -2.78 -4.96 8.11
C ASP A 14 -4.22 -4.83 7.57
N PRO A 15 -4.45 -4.02 6.51
CA PRO A 15 -5.77 -3.82 5.92
C PRO A 15 -6.39 -5.10 5.37
N ALA A 16 -5.59 -6.01 4.82
CA ALA A 16 -6.07 -7.27 4.24
C ALA A 16 -6.59 -8.20 5.35
N ALA A 17 -5.83 -8.32 6.44
CA ALA A 17 -6.25 -9.08 7.61
C ALA A 17 -7.54 -8.53 8.23
N ARG A 18 -7.70 -7.21 8.34
CA ARG A 18 -8.94 -6.59 8.85
C ARG A 18 -10.15 -6.82 7.95
N ALA A 19 -9.93 -6.93 6.65
CA ALA A 19 -10.96 -7.22 5.67
C ALA A 19 -11.27 -8.73 5.54
N GLY A 20 -10.55 -9.60 6.28
CA GLY A 20 -10.70 -11.05 6.19
C GLY A 20 -10.27 -11.61 4.82
N LEU A 21 -9.34 -10.94 4.14
CA LEU A 21 -8.90 -11.29 2.80
C LEU A 21 -7.56 -12.03 2.83
N THR A 22 -7.44 -13.07 2.00
CA THR A 22 -6.13 -13.67 1.70
C THR A 22 -5.36 -12.82 0.70
N GLN A 23 -4.04 -13.05 0.64
CA GLN A 23 -3.15 -12.35 -0.26
C GLN A 23 -3.52 -12.58 -1.74
N GLU A 24 -3.98 -13.79 -2.11
CA GLU A 24 -4.50 -14.07 -3.46
C GLU A 24 -5.78 -13.28 -3.77
N GLN A 25 -6.69 -13.17 -2.80
CA GLN A 25 -7.94 -12.44 -2.97
C GLN A 25 -7.72 -10.93 -3.12
N VAL A 26 -6.67 -10.38 -2.52
CA VAL A 26 -6.26 -8.98 -2.73
C VAL A 26 -5.64 -8.82 -4.13
N ALA A 27 -4.77 -9.75 -4.54
CA ALA A 27 -4.14 -9.75 -5.86
C ALA A 27 -5.19 -9.79 -6.99
N GLU A 28 -6.19 -10.65 -6.85
CA GLU A 28 -7.31 -10.77 -7.79
C GLU A 28 -8.12 -9.46 -7.88
N ARG A 29 -8.49 -8.87 -6.73
CA ARG A 29 -9.21 -7.58 -6.68
C ARG A 29 -8.40 -6.44 -7.29
N MET A 30 -7.08 -6.46 -7.14
CA MET A 30 -6.18 -5.47 -7.74
C MET A 30 -5.89 -5.74 -9.22
N ARG A 31 -6.24 -6.92 -9.74
CA ARG A 31 -5.82 -7.43 -11.05
C ARG A 31 -4.30 -7.37 -11.23
N THR A 32 -3.58 -7.81 -10.20
CA THR A 32 -2.12 -7.82 -10.17
C THR A 32 -1.60 -9.22 -9.82
N PRO A 33 -0.38 -9.58 -10.25
CA PRO A 33 0.25 -10.82 -9.81
C PRO A 33 0.41 -10.87 -8.28
N HIS A 34 0.36 -12.07 -7.71
CA HIS A 34 0.57 -12.31 -6.28
C HIS A 34 1.90 -11.72 -5.77
N SER A 35 2.97 -11.82 -6.57
CA SER A 35 4.27 -11.22 -6.27
C SER A 35 4.19 -9.71 -6.01
N THR A 36 3.28 -9.00 -6.68
CA THR A 36 3.07 -7.56 -6.45
C THR A 36 2.55 -7.30 -5.04
N ILE A 37 1.64 -8.12 -4.53
CA ILE A 37 1.13 -7.99 -3.16
C ILE A 37 2.20 -8.34 -2.14
N ALA A 38 2.96 -9.42 -2.37
CA ALA A 38 4.09 -9.79 -1.53
C ALA A 38 5.15 -8.68 -1.45
N TYR A 39 5.43 -8.00 -2.56
CA TYR A 39 6.31 -6.83 -2.56
C TYR A 39 5.73 -5.66 -1.77
N MET A 40 4.41 -5.41 -1.87
CA MET A 40 3.74 -4.34 -1.14
C MET A 40 3.70 -4.55 0.37
N GLU A 41 3.54 -5.80 0.79
CA GLU A 41 3.53 -6.19 2.20
C GLU A 41 4.94 -6.24 2.79
N SER A 42 5.96 -6.47 1.94
CA SER A 42 7.35 -6.33 2.36
C SER A 42 7.72 -4.88 2.70
N ASP A 43 8.62 -4.71 3.67
CA ASP A 43 9.17 -3.40 4.05
C ASP A 43 10.35 -2.95 3.18
N ARG A 44 10.60 -3.64 2.06
CA ARG A 44 11.86 -3.51 1.31
C ARG A 44 11.84 -2.41 0.24
N THR A 45 10.67 -1.93 -0.19
CA THR A 45 10.57 -0.96 -1.31
C THR A 45 9.37 -0.04 -1.14
N MET A 46 9.57 1.27 -1.36
CA MET A 46 8.48 2.25 -1.42
C MET A 46 7.70 2.07 -2.73
N PRO A 47 6.43 1.66 -2.70
CA PRO A 47 5.64 1.55 -3.91
C PRO A 47 5.26 2.94 -4.44
N TRP A 48 5.12 3.07 -5.76
CA TRP A 48 4.61 4.30 -6.40
C TRP A 48 3.26 4.72 -5.79
N LEU A 49 2.99 6.03 -5.69
CA LEU A 49 1.80 6.57 -5.02
C LEU A 49 0.48 5.89 -5.45
N ARG A 50 0.33 5.51 -6.72
CA ARG A 50 -0.88 4.81 -7.23
C ARG A 50 -1.15 3.46 -6.57
N THR A 51 -0.11 2.76 -6.14
CA THR A 51 -0.16 1.38 -5.68
C THR A 51 -0.79 1.26 -4.28
N PRO A 52 -0.41 2.07 -3.26
CA PRO A 52 -1.13 2.16 -1.99
C PRO A 52 -2.63 2.48 -2.12
N PHE A 53 -3.02 3.38 -3.05
CA PHE A 53 -4.44 3.70 -3.25
C PHE A 53 -5.23 2.51 -3.81
N ARG A 54 -4.66 1.73 -4.74
CA ARG A 54 -5.31 0.53 -5.28
C ARG A 54 -5.46 -0.56 -4.22
N TYR A 55 -4.43 -0.76 -3.40
CA TYR A 55 -4.45 -1.72 -2.29
C TYR A 55 -5.49 -1.35 -1.24
N ALA A 56 -5.55 -0.07 -0.85
CA ALA A 56 -6.58 0.42 0.05
C ALA A 56 -7.98 0.16 -0.51
N LYS A 57 -8.22 0.45 -1.79
CA LYS A 57 -9.51 0.15 -2.44
C LYS A 57 -9.85 -1.35 -2.41
N ALA A 58 -8.88 -2.23 -2.68
CA ALA A 58 -9.08 -3.68 -2.69
C ALA A 58 -9.40 -4.26 -1.31
N THR A 59 -8.90 -3.63 -0.24
CA THR A 59 -9.08 -4.04 1.16
C THR A 59 -10.19 -3.26 1.88
N GLY A 60 -10.97 -2.44 1.17
CA GLY A 60 -12.02 -1.61 1.79
C GLY A 60 -11.48 -0.51 2.72
N SER A 61 -10.20 -0.16 2.57
CA SER A 61 -9.48 0.84 3.37
C SER A 61 -9.29 2.16 2.61
N ARG A 62 -8.84 3.18 3.32
CA ARG A 62 -8.52 4.50 2.75
C ARG A 62 -7.02 4.78 2.88
N ALA A 63 -6.34 4.97 1.75
CA ALA A 63 -4.99 5.49 1.74
C ALA A 63 -4.99 7.01 1.91
N VAL A 64 -4.12 7.53 2.76
CA VAL A 64 -3.94 8.96 3.01
C VAL A 64 -2.46 9.29 2.82
N VAL A 65 -2.16 10.29 1.99
CA VAL A 65 -0.83 10.85 1.85
C VAL A 65 -0.80 12.16 2.62
N ARG A 66 0.16 12.32 3.54
CA ARG A 66 0.39 13.54 4.29
C ARG A 66 1.84 13.95 4.07
N LEU A 67 2.04 15.23 3.77
CA LEU A 67 3.37 15.83 3.71
C LEU A 67 3.65 16.39 5.09
N GLU A 68 4.79 16.03 5.67
CA GLU A 68 5.23 16.53 6.97
C GLU A 68 6.38 17.51 6.76
N ALA A 69 6.52 18.48 7.67
CA ALA A 69 7.67 19.37 7.66
C ALA A 69 8.97 18.55 7.90
N PRO A 70 10.09 18.92 7.26
CA PRO A 70 11.38 18.29 7.54
C PRO A 70 11.70 18.41 9.03
N LYS A 71 12.26 17.33 9.58
CA LYS A 71 12.54 17.16 11.01
C LYS A 71 13.83 17.87 11.43
#